data_AF-A0A6H1BWK3-F1
#
_entry.id   AF-A0A6H1BWK3-F1
#
_cell.length_a   1.000
_cell.length_b   1.000
_cell.length_c   1.000
_cell.angle_alpha   90.00
_cell.angle_beta   90.00
_cell.angle_gamma   90.00
#
_symmetry.space_group_name_H-M   'P 1'
#
loop_
_entity.id
_entity.type
_entity.pdbx_description
1 polymer ?
#
loop_
_entity_poly.entity_id
_entity_poly.type
_entity_poly.pdbx_seq_one_letter_code
_entity_poly.pdbx_strand_id
1 'polypeptide(L)'
;MSTDNLDTITSIDTQDVRRYGGEQREPKKPFKFQIGESPTFYVQEPDADTVMDIEEARTSRSVLKLFLGDQYDDVADFLGPQDPDVLIDLARDLSKHFGLFDAEQAVNRADRRSRDRRRSGRRR
;
A
#
# COMPACT_ATOMS: atom_id res chain seq x y z
N MET A 1 -4.01 15.27 -65.40
CA MET A 1 -4.04 15.74 -64.00
C MET A 1 -5.31 15.20 -63.38
N SER A 2 -5.18 14.40 -62.33
CA SER A 2 -6.10 14.35 -61.18
C SER A 2 -5.48 13.40 -60.17
N THR A 3 -4.81 14.01 -59.20
CA THR A 3 -4.32 13.39 -57.96
C THR A 3 -5.53 13.13 -57.08
N ASP A 4 -6.16 11.98 -57.23
CA ASP A 4 -7.23 11.57 -56.32
C ASP A 4 -6.64 10.77 -55.15
N ASN A 5 -6.64 11.47 -54.01
CA ASN A 5 -6.90 10.95 -52.66
C ASN A 5 -5.89 9.96 -52.08
N LEU A 6 -4.81 10.54 -51.56
CA LEU A 6 -3.85 9.93 -50.63
C LEU A 6 -4.33 9.96 -49.15
N ASP A 7 -5.63 10.17 -48.88
CA ASP A 7 -6.14 10.48 -47.54
C ASP A 7 -6.88 9.32 -46.84
N THR A 8 -6.57 8.06 -47.16
CA THR A 8 -7.23 6.90 -46.54
C THR A 8 -6.24 5.94 -45.88
N ILE A 9 -5.23 6.45 -45.14
CA ILE A 9 -4.37 5.60 -44.29
C ILE A 9 -4.05 6.31 -42.96
N THR A 10 -5.09 6.72 -42.21
CA THR A 10 -4.95 7.04 -40.77
C THR A 10 -6.07 6.43 -39.93
N SER A 11 -6.81 5.45 -40.47
CA SER A 11 -7.70 4.59 -39.69
C SER A 11 -6.89 3.42 -39.11
N ILE A 12 -5.84 3.74 -38.35
CA ILE A 12 -5.00 2.77 -37.68
C ILE A 12 -5.56 2.62 -36.25
N ASP A 13 -6.31 1.53 -36.04
CA ASP A 13 -6.33 0.76 -34.79
C ASP A 13 -6.93 1.41 -33.52
N THR A 14 -8.06 2.11 -33.64
CA THR A 14 -8.76 2.70 -32.46
C THR A 14 -9.85 1.82 -31.85
N GLN A 15 -10.17 0.65 -32.40
CA GLN A 15 -11.39 -0.10 -32.01
C GLN A 15 -11.21 -1.11 -30.87
N ASP A 16 -9.98 -1.51 -30.50
CA ASP A 16 -9.74 -2.52 -29.44
C ASP A 16 -8.85 -2.02 -28.28
N VAL A 17 -8.84 -0.71 -27.98
CA VAL A 17 -8.06 -0.19 -26.84
C VAL A 17 -8.89 -0.22 -25.56
N ARG A 18 -8.48 -1.05 -24.59
CA ARG A 18 -9.00 -0.98 -23.21
C ARG A 18 -8.52 0.31 -22.56
N ARG A 19 -9.47 1.13 -22.10
CA ARG A 19 -9.19 2.39 -21.41
C ARG A 19 -9.19 2.15 -19.91
N TYR A 20 -8.17 2.69 -19.24
CA TYR A 20 -8.01 2.66 -17.79
C TYR A 20 -7.91 4.10 -17.31
N GLY A 21 -8.56 4.41 -16.18
CA GLY A 21 -8.73 5.78 -15.72
C GLY A 21 -9.91 6.49 -16.39
N GLY A 22 -10.46 7.50 -15.72
CA GLY A 22 -11.62 8.28 -16.17
C GLY A 22 -12.89 8.11 -15.33
N GLU A 23 -12.97 7.05 -14.52
CA GLU A 23 -13.99 6.91 -13.49
C GLU A 23 -13.47 7.55 -12.19
N GLN A 24 -14.08 8.66 -11.76
CA GLN A 24 -13.89 9.14 -10.39
C GLN A 24 -14.61 8.19 -9.44
N ARG A 25 -13.84 7.35 -8.76
CA ARG A 25 -14.35 6.55 -7.64
C ARG A 25 -14.37 7.43 -6.39
N GLU A 26 -15.36 7.22 -5.53
CA GLU A 26 -15.36 7.87 -4.23
C GLU A 26 -14.15 7.37 -3.42
N PRO A 27 -13.37 8.29 -2.83
CA PRO A 27 -12.21 7.91 -2.03
C PRO A 27 -12.67 7.16 -0.77
N LYS A 28 -11.86 6.18 -0.35
CA LYS A 28 -12.08 5.45 0.89
C LYS A 28 -12.01 6.40 2.08
N LYS A 29 -12.76 6.07 3.14
CA LYS A 29 -12.71 6.82 4.39
C LYS A 29 -11.28 6.77 4.98
N PRO A 30 -10.82 7.86 5.61
CA PRO A 30 -9.51 7.87 6.27
C PRO A 30 -9.40 6.75 7.32
N PHE A 31 -8.23 6.12 7.38
CA PHE A 31 -7.91 5.17 8.45
C PHE A 31 -7.56 5.93 9.72
N LYS A 32 -8.13 5.53 10.87
CA LYS A 32 -7.93 6.19 12.16
C LYS A 32 -7.26 5.23 13.12
N PHE A 33 -6.20 5.67 13.81
CA PHE A 33 -5.52 4.85 14.80
C PHE A 33 -4.92 5.69 15.93
N GLN A 34 -4.56 5.02 17.02
CA GLN A 34 -3.92 5.59 18.20
C GLN A 34 -2.85 4.61 18.70
N ILE A 35 -1.73 5.12 19.20
CA ILE A 35 -0.62 4.33 19.75
C ILE A 35 -0.50 4.66 21.24
N GLY A 36 -0.92 3.74 22.11
CA GLY A 36 -0.93 3.99 23.55
C GLY A 36 -1.75 5.25 23.89
N GLU A 37 -1.11 6.23 24.52
CA GLU A 37 -1.71 7.53 24.89
C GLU A 37 -1.48 8.64 23.85
N SER A 38 -1.05 8.30 22.63
CA SER A 38 -0.84 9.29 21.56
C SER A 38 -2.14 10.02 21.19
N PRO A 39 -2.06 11.16 20.48
CA PRO A 39 -3.20 11.67 19.73
C PRO A 39 -3.73 10.65 18.72
N THR A 40 -4.96 10.85 18.25
CA THR A 40 -5.52 10.08 17.15
C THR A 40 -4.93 10.55 15.83
N PHE A 41 -4.35 9.63 15.07
CA PHE A 41 -3.83 9.87 13.73
C PHE A 41 -4.84 9.49 12.66
N TYR A 42 -4.73 10.16 11.51
CA TYR A 42 -5.63 9.98 10.37
C TYR A 42 -4.78 9.80 9.12
N VAL A 43 -5.02 8.73 8.37
CA VAL A 43 -4.33 8.43 7.11
C VAL A 43 -5.33 8.50 5.97
N GLN A 44 -5.03 9.28 4.94
CA GLN A 44 -5.84 9.38 3.74
C GLN A 44 -5.57 8.19 2.81
N GLU A 45 -6.48 7.93 1.88
CA GLU A 45 -6.21 6.97 0.81
C GLU A 45 -5.00 7.44 -0.01
N PRO A 46 -3.98 6.59 -0.23
CA PRO A 46 -2.83 6.96 -1.04
C PRO A 46 -3.22 7.08 -2.52
N ASP A 47 -2.53 7.96 -3.24
CA ASP A 47 -2.66 8.04 -4.70
C ASP A 47 -1.93 6.90 -5.42
N ALA A 48 -2.11 6.81 -6.74
CA ALA A 48 -1.54 5.73 -7.54
C ALA A 48 0.00 5.70 -7.48
N ASP A 49 0.65 6.86 -7.45
CA ASP A 49 2.11 6.97 -7.35
C ASP A 49 2.60 6.42 -6.01
N THR A 50 1.96 6.81 -4.92
CA THR A 50 2.25 6.30 -3.58
C THR A 50 2.01 4.80 -3.47
N VAL A 51 0.95 4.28 -4.13
CA VAL A 51 0.69 2.83 -4.16
C VAL A 51 1.82 2.09 -4.87
N MET A 52 2.31 2.58 -6.01
CA MET A 52 3.44 1.96 -6.71
C MET A 52 4.69 1.94 -5.82
N ASP A 53 4.99 3.05 -5.15
CA ASP A 53 6.12 3.12 -4.23
C ASP A 53 5.97 2.15 -3.04
N ILE A 54 4.75 1.96 -2.55
CA ILE A 54 4.43 1.01 -1.48
C ILE A 54 4.67 -0.44 -1.96
N GLU A 55 4.33 -0.76 -3.20
CA GLU A 55 4.59 -2.09 -3.79
C GLU A 55 6.09 -2.40 -3.91
N GLU A 56 6.91 -1.38 -4.18
CA GLU A 56 8.37 -1.51 -4.24
C GLU A 56 9.04 -1.53 -2.85
N ALA A 57 8.32 -1.05 -1.83
CA ALA A 57 8.83 -0.95 -0.48
C ALA A 57 9.11 -2.32 0.16
N ARG A 58 10.37 -2.56 0.53
CA ARG A 58 10.82 -3.87 1.07
C ARG A 58 10.62 -4.02 2.57
N THR A 59 10.36 -2.94 3.29
CA THR A 59 10.30 -2.93 4.76
C THR A 59 9.04 -2.26 5.28
N SER A 60 8.52 -2.74 6.40
CA SER A 60 7.37 -2.13 7.08
C SER A 60 7.61 -0.66 7.44
N ARG A 61 8.86 -0.28 7.74
CA ARG A 61 9.23 1.11 8.00
C ARG A 61 9.05 1.98 6.75
N SER A 62 9.51 1.51 5.59
CA SER A 62 9.34 2.22 4.31
C SER A 62 7.87 2.36 3.95
N VAL A 63 7.09 1.29 4.12
CA VAL A 63 5.63 1.32 3.89
C VAL A 63 4.94 2.36 4.77
N LEU A 64 5.27 2.40 6.07
CA LEU A 64 4.69 3.40 6.97
C LEU A 64 5.08 4.83 6.62
N LYS A 65 6.32 5.06 6.18
CA LYS A 65 6.74 6.40 5.70
C LYS A 65 5.90 6.87 4.53
N LEU A 66 5.58 5.97 3.60
CA LEU A 66 4.77 6.29 2.42
C LEU A 66 3.31 6.58 2.79
N PHE A 67 2.72 5.77 3.69
CA PHE A 67 1.35 6.04 4.16
C PHE A 67 1.24 7.31 5.01
N LEU A 68 2.21 7.55 5.89
CA LEU A 68 2.13 8.61 6.89
C LEU A 68 2.66 9.94 6.35
N GLY A 69 3.56 9.96 5.38
CA GLY A 69 4.14 11.19 4.85
C GLY A 69 4.70 12.07 5.96
N ASP A 70 4.27 13.32 6.01
CA ASP A 70 4.78 14.34 6.96
C ASP A 70 4.50 14.01 8.44
N GLN A 71 3.43 13.27 8.75
CA GLN A 71 3.13 12.86 10.14
C GLN A 71 3.95 11.63 10.60
N TYR A 72 4.82 11.09 9.73
CA TYR A 72 5.61 9.91 10.10
C TYR A 72 6.49 10.15 11.32
N ASP A 73 7.15 11.30 11.40
CA ASP A 73 8.08 11.59 12.50
C ASP A 73 7.34 11.71 13.84
N ASP A 74 6.18 12.38 13.85
CA ASP A 74 5.30 12.45 15.03
C ASP A 74 4.84 11.06 15.47
N VAL A 75 4.45 10.19 14.52
CA VAL A 75 4.04 8.81 14.82
C VAL A 75 5.23 7.96 15.29
N ALA A 76 6.41 8.17 14.71
CA ALA A 76 7.62 7.40 15.02
C ALA A 76 8.06 7.59 16.46
N ASP A 77 7.88 8.79 17.03
CA ASP A 77 8.15 9.08 18.44
C ASP A 77 7.31 8.22 19.38
N PHE A 78 6.05 7.95 19.03
CA PHE A 78 5.17 7.05 19.80
C PHE A 78 5.41 5.57 19.51
N LEU A 79 5.85 5.22 18.30
CA LEU A 79 6.17 3.83 17.91
C LEU A 79 7.48 3.33 18.52
N GLY A 80 8.49 4.19 18.68
CA GLY A 80 9.83 3.80 19.15
C GLY A 80 9.84 3.01 20.46
N PRO A 81 9.04 3.40 21.48
CA PRO A 81 8.93 2.66 22.74
C PRO A 81 8.10 1.37 22.67
N GLN A 82 7.33 1.14 21.60
CA GLN A 82 6.41 0.00 21.50
C GLN A 82 7.12 -1.30 21.10
N ASP A 83 6.41 -2.42 21.23
CA ASP A 83 6.89 -3.70 20.71
C ASP A 83 7.09 -3.62 19.18
N PRO A 84 8.19 -4.16 18.63
CA PRO A 84 8.44 -4.15 17.18
C PRO A 84 7.31 -4.75 16.33
N ASP A 85 6.50 -5.65 16.87
CA ASP A 85 5.36 -6.24 16.17
C ASP A 85 4.26 -5.19 15.88
N VAL A 86 4.14 -4.13 16.68
CA VAL A 86 3.17 -3.03 16.46
C VAL A 86 3.40 -2.32 15.12
N LEU A 87 4.67 -2.13 14.75
CA LEU A 87 5.04 -1.50 13.48
C LEU A 87 4.59 -2.34 12.28
N ILE A 88 4.67 -3.67 12.41
CA ILE A 88 4.26 -4.62 11.37
C ILE A 88 2.73 -4.66 11.28
N ASP A 89 2.07 -4.67 12.44
CA ASP A 89 0.62 -4.72 12.54
C ASP A 89 -0.03 -3.46 11.95
N LEU A 90 0.48 -2.27 12.27
CA LEU A 90 -0.01 -1.01 11.72
C LEU A 90 0.14 -0.96 10.18
N ALA A 91 1.30 -1.37 9.66
CA ALA A 91 1.52 -1.41 8.21
C ALA A 91 0.56 -2.39 7.51
N ARG A 92 0.26 -3.53 8.14
CA ARG A 92 -0.68 -4.52 7.62
C ARG A 92 -2.12 -3.99 7.66
N ASP A 93 -2.52 -3.34 8.73
CA ASP A 93 -3.88 -2.81 8.88
C ASP A 93 -4.16 -1.68 7.91
N LEU A 94 -3.20 -0.78 7.69
CA LEU A 94 -3.26 0.26 6.66
C LEU A 94 -3.41 -0.34 5.25
N SER A 95 -2.55 -1.31 4.93
CA SER A 95 -2.59 -2.02 3.64
C SER A 95 -3.95 -2.68 3.43
N LYS A 96 -4.44 -3.41 4.42
CA LYS A 96 -5.75 -4.07 4.37
C LYS A 96 -6.90 -3.07 4.20
N HIS A 97 -6.89 -1.96 4.93
CA HIS A 97 -7.95 -0.94 4.87
C HIS A 97 -8.03 -0.30 3.47
N PHE A 98 -6.88 0.08 2.91
CA PHE A 98 -6.82 0.66 1.57
C PHE A 98 -6.85 -0.39 0.46
N GLY A 99 -6.97 -1.68 0.80
CA GLY A 99 -7.05 -2.77 -0.18
C GLY A 99 -5.75 -2.94 -0.96
N LEU A 100 -4.63 -2.56 -0.36
CA LEU A 100 -3.29 -2.79 -0.89
C LEU A 100 -2.81 -4.15 -0.39
N PHE A 101 -2.32 -4.97 -1.32
CA PHE A 101 -1.89 -6.36 -1.16
C PHE A 101 -2.99 -7.34 -0.76
N ASP A 102 -3.02 -8.50 -1.43
CA ASP A 102 -3.64 -9.70 -0.85
C ASP A 102 -2.88 -10.03 0.44
N ALA A 103 -3.59 -9.97 1.57
CA ALA A 103 -3.07 -10.17 2.92
C ALA A 103 -2.25 -11.48 3.10
N GLU A 104 -2.33 -12.41 2.15
CA GLU A 104 -1.59 -13.67 2.13
C GLU A 104 -0.06 -13.51 2.00
N GLN A 105 0.45 -12.52 1.25
CA GLN A 105 1.91 -12.39 1.06
C GLN A 105 2.64 -11.92 2.33
N ALA A 106 2.00 -11.07 3.15
CA ALA A 106 2.56 -10.62 4.43
C ALA A 106 2.42 -11.69 5.54
N VAL A 107 1.33 -12.47 5.54
CA VAL A 107 1.10 -13.60 6.44
C VAL A 107 2.23 -14.64 6.32
N ASN A 108 2.75 -14.88 5.11
CA ASN A 108 3.86 -15.81 4.90
C ASN A 108 5.16 -15.44 5.66
N ARG A 109 5.36 -14.16 6.01
CA ARG A 109 6.54 -13.70 6.79
C ARG A 109 6.31 -13.78 8.30
N ALA A 110 5.12 -13.41 8.78
CA ALA A 110 4.74 -13.51 10.19
C ALA A 110 4.54 -14.96 10.64
N ASP A 111 3.94 -15.80 9.78
CA ASP A 111 3.69 -17.21 10.06
C ASP A 111 5.00 -18.01 10.11
N ARG A 112 6.01 -17.65 9.30
CA ARG A 112 7.38 -18.18 9.42
C ARG A 112 8.00 -17.89 10.80
N ARG A 113 7.89 -16.65 11.29
CA ARG A 113 8.43 -16.26 12.62
C ARG A 113 7.68 -16.95 13.77
N SER A 114 6.36 -17.07 13.65
CA SER A 114 5.51 -17.76 14.64
C SER A 114 5.85 -19.25 14.74
N ARG A 115 6.10 -19.91 13.60
CA ARG A 115 6.51 -21.32 13.56
C ARG A 115 7.90 -21.55 14.17
N ASP A 116 8.85 -20.64 13.95
CA ASP A 116 10.18 -20.75 14.57
C ASP A 116 10.13 -20.63 16.10
N ARG A 117 9.32 -19.71 16.65
CA ARG A 117 9.13 -19.59 18.11
C ARG A 117 8.54 -20.87 18.72
N ARG A 118 7.61 -21.54 18.03
CA ARG A 118 6.99 -22.81 18.48
C ARG A 118 7.94 -24.01 18.40
N ARG A 119 8.91 -24.01 17.48
CA ARG A 119 9.86 -25.12 17.30
C ARG A 119 11.01 -25.07 18.30
N SER A 120 11.40 -23.88 18.76
CA SER A 120 12.42 -23.67 19.79
C SER A 120 12.02 -24.15 21.20
N GLY A 121 10.71 -24.32 21.48
CA GLY A 121 10.22 -24.71 22.80
C GLY A 121 10.10 -26.21 23.05
N ARG A 122 10.35 -27.08 22.05
CA ARG A 122 10.13 -28.54 22.14
C ARG A 122 11.42 -29.37 22.27
N ARG A 123 12.52 -28.73 22.65
CA ARG A 123 13.80 -29.39 23.00
C ARG A 123 14.34 -28.84 24.31
N ARG A 124 13.73 -29.26 25.41
CA ARG A 124 14.38 -29.53 26.70
C ARG A 124 13.47 -30.44 27.51
#